data_AF-A0A1G1YG63-F1
#
_entry.id   AF-A0A1G1YG63-F1
#
_cell.length_a   1.000
_cell.length_b   1.000
_cell.length_c   1.000
_cell.angle_alpha   90.00
_cell.angle_beta   90.00
_cell.angle_gamma   90.00
#
_symmetry.space_group_name_H-M   'P 1'
#
loop_
_entity.id
_entity.type
_entity.pdbx_description
1 polymer ?
#
loop_
_entity_poly.entity_id
_entity_poly.type
_entity_poly.pdbx_seq_one_letter_code
_entity_poly.pdbx_strand_id
1 'polypeptide(L)'
;MKITNNYWNKKVLLKNTKEIVGSGTTYVILAFVLLLWHFALGIKFEWQTISPLSAPSVFVRVFYSAFTFCTIGLFLYVIKFYKVLHNIVVKAFGMWELYNFIKAVLWLFLMYISYAYLVPWLFNVLNTSMSILFNIANLVIYALPPIGIALILSIVYLLCRQKYFKK
;
A
#
# COMPACT_ATOMS: atom_id res chain seq x y z
N MET A 1 32.81 -3.14 -26.83
CA MET A 1 33.51 -3.21 -25.53
C MET A 1 32.48 -2.90 -24.44
N LYS A 2 32.00 -3.93 -23.72
CA LYS A 2 30.87 -3.81 -22.78
C LYS A 2 31.43 -3.38 -21.42
N ILE A 3 31.42 -2.07 -21.14
CA ILE A 3 31.82 -1.55 -19.83
C ILE A 3 30.79 -2.03 -18.81
N THR A 4 31.19 -2.97 -17.97
CA THR A 4 30.36 -3.59 -16.94
C THR A 4 30.04 -2.56 -15.86
N ASN A 5 28.79 -2.10 -15.83
CA ASN A 5 28.21 -1.14 -14.88
C ASN A 5 28.43 -1.51 -13.38
N ASN A 6 28.77 -2.77 -13.11
CA ASN A 6 29.02 -3.30 -11.77
C ASN A 6 30.25 -2.69 -11.06
N TYR A 7 31.26 -2.24 -11.80
CA TYR A 7 32.51 -1.73 -11.18
C TYR A 7 32.32 -0.35 -10.54
N TRP A 8 31.50 0.50 -11.15
CA TRP A 8 31.22 1.84 -10.65
C TRP A 8 30.38 1.80 -9.36
N ASN A 9 29.29 1.03 -9.34
CA ASN A 9 28.43 0.86 -8.17
C ASN A 9 29.21 0.35 -6.94
N LYS A 10 30.08 -0.65 -7.11
CA LYS A 10 30.89 -1.20 -6.02
C LYS A 10 31.89 -0.16 -5.47
N LYS A 11 32.46 0.66 -6.33
CA LYS A 11 33.42 1.71 -5.95
C LYS A 11 32.74 2.87 -5.21
N VAL A 12 31.54 3.26 -5.63
CA VAL A 12 30.73 4.29 -4.96
C VAL A 12 30.22 3.79 -3.60
N LEU A 13 29.74 2.56 -3.51
CA LEU A 13 29.31 1.95 -2.25
C LEU A 13 30.45 1.87 -1.23
N LEU A 14 31.65 1.47 -1.65
CA LEU A 14 32.84 1.42 -0.79
C LEU A 14 33.29 2.81 -0.31
N LYS A 15 33.19 3.82 -1.17
CA LYS A 15 33.57 5.20 -0.83
C LYS A 15 32.61 5.81 0.19
N ASN A 16 31.32 5.50 0.09
CA ASN A 16 30.27 6.06 0.95
C ASN A 16 29.85 5.11 2.08
N THR A 17 30.50 3.95 2.26
CA THR A 17 30.10 2.95 3.27
C THR A 17 30.07 3.55 4.67
N LYS A 18 31.01 4.45 4.98
CA LYS A 18 31.10 5.10 6.28
C LYS A 18 29.89 6.00 6.56
N GLU A 19 29.40 6.71 5.55
CA GLU A 19 28.19 7.55 5.66
C GLU A 19 26.90 6.70 5.66
N ILE A 20 26.86 5.64 4.86
CA ILE A 20 25.73 4.69 4.83
C ILE A 20 25.60 3.98 6.18
N VAL A 21 26.71 3.52 6.75
CA VAL A 21 26.74 2.91 8.08
C VAL A 21 26.41 3.96 9.13
N GLY A 22 27.01 5.16 9.08
CA GLY A 22 26.71 6.24 10.04
C GLY A 22 25.23 6.63 10.06
N SER A 23 24.63 6.85 8.89
CA SER A 23 23.20 7.16 8.75
C SER A 23 22.33 5.98 9.19
N GLY A 24 22.64 4.75 8.76
CA GLY A 24 21.94 3.54 9.19
C GLY A 24 21.96 3.34 10.72
N THR A 25 23.11 3.58 11.35
CA THR A 25 23.26 3.50 12.81
C THR A 25 22.39 4.55 13.50
N THR A 26 22.30 5.76 12.93
CA THR A 26 21.47 6.84 13.47
C THR A 26 19.98 6.50 13.40
N TYR A 27 19.51 5.89 12.29
CA TYR A 27 18.13 5.41 12.18
C TYR A 27 17.81 4.26 13.15
N VAL A 28 18.75 3.35 13.35
CA VAL A 28 18.61 2.26 14.34
C VAL A 28 18.51 2.84 15.76
N ILE A 29 19.33 3.83 16.11
CA ILE A 29 19.27 4.52 17.41
C ILE A 29 17.92 5.25 17.57
N LEU A 30 17.44 5.94 16.55
CA LEU A 30 16.14 6.62 16.57
C LEU A 30 14.98 5.65 16.75
N ALA A 31 14.96 4.55 16.00
CA ALA A 31 13.98 3.48 16.16
C ALA A 31 14.04 2.87 17.57
N PHE A 32 15.25 2.75 18.12
CA PHE A 32 15.49 2.23 19.45
C PHE A 32 15.01 3.19 20.57
N VAL A 33 15.26 4.49 20.44
CA VAL A 33 14.72 5.52 21.34
C VAL A 33 13.19 5.53 21.31
N LEU A 34 12.59 5.40 20.12
CA LEU A 34 11.13 5.31 19.98
C LEU A 34 10.57 4.05 20.65
N LEU A 35 11.25 2.91 20.54
CA LEU A 35 10.86 1.66 21.23
C LEU A 35 10.92 1.79 22.75
N LEU A 36 12.02 2.35 23.29
CA LEU A 36 12.17 2.59 24.72
C LEU A 36 11.14 3.61 25.25
N TRP A 37 10.86 4.66 24.47
CA TRP A 37 9.85 5.66 24.79
C TRP A 37 8.45 5.04 24.85
N HIS A 38 8.10 4.18 23.88
CA HIS A 38 6.81 3.50 23.84
C HIS A 38 6.62 2.54 25.02
N PHE A 39 7.69 1.85 25.43
CA PHE A 39 7.71 1.00 26.63
C PHE A 39 7.56 1.80 27.93
N ALA A 40 8.32 2.90 28.07
CA ALA A 40 8.28 3.75 29.27
C ALA A 40 6.90 4.38 29.48
N LEU A 41 6.17 4.69 28.40
CA LEU A 41 4.82 5.22 28.48
C LEU A 41 3.77 4.14 28.83
N GLY A 42 4.12 2.85 28.84
CA GLY A 42 3.21 1.77 29.23
C GLY A 42 1.96 1.69 28.35
N ILE A 43 2.04 2.17 27.10
CA ILE A 43 0.91 2.25 26.19
C ILE A 43 0.48 0.82 25.87
N LYS A 44 -0.73 0.45 26.30
CA LYS A 44 -1.30 -0.85 25.97
C LYS A 44 -1.63 -0.87 24.48
N PHE A 45 -1.30 -1.98 23.82
CA PHE A 45 -1.78 -2.21 22.47
C PHE A 45 -3.31 -2.30 22.49
N GLU A 46 -3.96 -1.40 21.76
CA GLU A 46 -5.38 -1.45 21.47
C GLU A 46 -5.56 -1.48 19.97
N TRP A 47 -6.46 -2.35 19.49
CA TRP A 47 -6.74 -2.43 18.06
C TRP A 47 -7.48 -1.16 17.62
N GLN A 48 -6.89 -0.41 16.70
CA GLN A 48 -7.43 0.85 16.21
C GLN A 48 -7.97 0.71 14.79
N THR A 49 -9.23 1.12 14.58
CA THR A 49 -9.79 1.22 13.23
C THR A 49 -9.44 2.58 12.65
N ILE A 50 -8.50 2.61 11.69
CA ILE A 50 -8.14 3.82 10.95
C ILE A 50 -8.76 3.81 9.55
N SER A 51 -9.19 4.99 9.07
CA SER A 51 -9.72 5.19 7.72
C SER A 51 -9.00 6.36 7.02
N PRO A 52 -7.71 6.17 6.68
CA PRO A 52 -6.89 7.25 6.10
C PRO A 52 -7.31 7.66 4.68
N LEU A 53 -8.00 6.79 3.94
CA LEU A 53 -8.41 7.04 2.57
C LEU A 53 -9.88 7.46 2.51
N SER A 54 -10.13 8.65 1.95
CA SER A 54 -11.47 9.13 1.64
C SER A 54 -11.80 8.88 0.17
N ALA A 55 -13.00 8.34 -0.10
CA ALA A 55 -13.47 8.23 -1.47
C ALA A 55 -13.55 9.63 -2.13
N PRO A 56 -13.22 9.74 -3.43
CA PRO A 56 -13.36 11.01 -4.14
C PRO A 56 -14.83 11.45 -4.18
N SER A 57 -15.06 12.77 -4.22
CA SER A 57 -16.42 13.30 -4.31
C SER A 57 -17.12 12.82 -5.59
N VAL A 58 -18.46 12.69 -5.53
CA VAL A 58 -19.32 12.29 -6.66
C VAL A 58 -19.07 13.13 -7.91
N PHE A 59 -18.66 14.38 -7.72
CA PHE A 59 -18.42 15.35 -8.79
C PHE A 59 -17.14 15.09 -9.58
N VAL A 60 -16.26 14.19 -9.12
CA VAL A 60 -15.07 13.77 -9.88
C VAL A 60 -15.46 12.75 -10.96
N ARG A 61 -16.29 13.19 -11.91
CA ARG A 61 -16.82 12.37 -13.00
C ARG A 61 -15.72 11.65 -13.80
N VAL A 62 -14.56 12.29 -13.97
CA VAL A 62 -13.41 11.72 -14.70
C VAL A 62 -12.87 10.46 -13.99
N PHE A 63 -12.79 10.49 -12.65
CA PHE A 63 -12.37 9.32 -11.87
C PHE A 63 -13.35 8.18 -12.05
N TYR A 64 -14.65 8.42 -11.85
CA TYR A 64 -15.67 7.38 -11.99
C TYR A 64 -15.70 6.82 -13.41
N SER A 65 -15.63 7.67 -14.44
CA SER A 65 -15.59 7.22 -15.83
C SER A 65 -14.37 6.33 -16.12
N ALA A 66 -13.19 6.72 -15.65
CA ALA A 66 -11.96 5.93 -15.83
C ALA A 66 -12.02 4.61 -15.02
N PHE A 67 -12.50 4.67 -13.79
CA PHE A 67 -12.65 3.51 -12.92
C PHE A 67 -13.67 2.51 -13.49
N THR A 68 -14.82 3.00 -13.94
CA THR A 68 -15.84 2.19 -14.63
C THR A 68 -15.25 1.54 -15.88
N PHE A 69 -14.48 2.28 -16.67
CA PHE A 69 -13.81 1.73 -17.85
C PHE A 69 -12.85 0.59 -17.48
N CYS A 70 -12.01 0.77 -16.45
CA CYS A 70 -11.04 -0.25 -16.03
C CYS A 70 -11.67 -1.48 -15.37
N THR A 71 -12.89 -1.37 -14.85
CA THR A 71 -13.58 -2.45 -14.14
C THR A 71 -14.66 -3.10 -15.00
N ILE A 72 -15.94 -2.74 -14.81
CA ILE A 72 -17.06 -3.38 -15.50
C ILE A 72 -17.05 -3.05 -17.01
N GLY A 73 -16.57 -1.87 -17.39
CA GLY A 73 -16.39 -1.49 -18.79
C GLY A 73 -15.40 -2.41 -19.52
N LEU A 74 -14.29 -2.76 -18.88
CA LEU A 74 -13.30 -3.71 -19.39
C LEU A 74 -13.95 -5.09 -19.57
N PHE A 75 -14.75 -5.54 -18.59
CA PHE A 75 -15.48 -6.80 -18.71
C PHE A 75 -16.41 -6.82 -19.94
N LEU A 76 -17.20 -5.76 -20.15
CA LEU A 76 -18.06 -5.63 -21.33
C LEU A 76 -17.27 -5.58 -22.64
N TYR A 77 -16.08 -4.98 -22.62
CA TYR A 77 -15.18 -4.95 -23.76
C TYR A 77 -14.61 -6.35 -24.07
N VAL A 78 -14.17 -7.10 -23.07
CA VAL A 78 -13.61 -8.45 -23.20
C VAL A 78 -14.63 -9.42 -23.79
N ILE A 79 -15.88 -9.39 -23.32
CA ILE A 79 -16.95 -10.24 -23.86
C ILE A 79 -17.48 -9.74 -25.22
N LYS A 80 -16.91 -8.67 -25.77
CA LYS A 80 -17.29 -8.04 -27.05
C LYS A 80 -18.76 -7.61 -27.09
N PHE A 81 -19.33 -7.24 -25.94
CA PHE A 81 -20.74 -6.86 -25.81
C PHE A 81 -21.15 -5.79 -26.83
N TYR A 82 -20.36 -4.71 -26.93
CA TYR A 82 -20.62 -3.60 -27.85
C TYR A 82 -20.55 -4.01 -29.33
N LYS A 83 -19.74 -5.03 -29.67
CA LYS A 83 -19.67 -5.57 -31.04
C LYS A 83 -20.90 -6.40 -31.37
N VAL A 84 -21.36 -7.23 -30.43
CA VAL A 84 -22.59 -8.01 -30.58
C VAL A 84 -23.78 -7.07 -30.71
N LEU A 85 -23.88 -6.08 -29.84
CA LEU A 85 -24.93 -5.05 -29.89
C LEU A 85 -24.94 -4.31 -31.23
N HIS A 86 -23.76 -3.90 -31.73
CA HIS A 86 -23.64 -3.26 -33.04
C HIS A 86 -24.10 -4.17 -34.18
N ASN A 87 -23.70 -5.43 -34.17
CA ASN A 87 -24.11 -6.39 -35.21
C ASN A 87 -25.62 -6.61 -35.24
N ILE A 88 -26.27 -6.64 -34.08
CA ILE A 88 -27.72 -6.80 -34.01
C ILE A 88 -28.38 -5.49 -34.47
N VAL A 89 -28.12 -4.38 -33.79
CA VAL A 89 -28.89 -3.14 -33.96
C VAL A 89 -28.54 -2.40 -35.25
N VAL A 90 -27.26 -2.32 -35.60
CA VAL A 90 -26.80 -1.54 -36.76
C VAL A 90 -26.75 -2.42 -38.01
N LYS A 91 -26.15 -3.61 -37.93
CA LYS A 91 -25.98 -4.45 -39.12
C LYS A 91 -27.26 -5.18 -39.54
N ALA A 92 -28.14 -5.56 -38.61
CA ALA A 92 -29.40 -6.21 -38.97
C ALA A 92 -30.55 -5.22 -39.19
N PHE A 93 -30.65 -4.16 -38.36
CA PHE A 93 -31.77 -3.22 -38.41
C PHE A 93 -31.43 -1.81 -38.92
N GLY A 94 -30.15 -1.47 -39.14
CA GLY A 94 -29.74 -0.15 -39.62
C GLY A 94 -29.92 0.99 -38.61
N MET A 95 -30.25 0.70 -37.34
CA MET A 95 -30.67 1.69 -36.36
C MET A 95 -29.49 2.30 -35.59
N TRP A 96 -28.76 3.20 -36.22
CA TRP A 96 -27.59 3.87 -35.61
C TRP A 96 -27.91 4.66 -34.34
N GLU A 97 -29.01 5.41 -34.33
CA GLU A 97 -29.40 6.22 -33.17
C GLU A 97 -29.71 5.37 -31.95
N LEU A 98 -30.42 4.26 -32.14
CA LEU A 98 -30.75 3.32 -31.07
C LEU A 98 -29.48 2.69 -30.46
N TYR A 99 -28.49 2.34 -31.28
CA TYR A 99 -27.21 1.84 -30.81
C TYR A 99 -26.47 2.88 -29.94
N ASN A 100 -26.45 4.14 -30.36
CA ASN A 100 -25.82 5.22 -29.59
C ASN A 100 -26.56 5.53 -28.28
N PHE A 101 -27.89 5.49 -28.30
CA PHE A 101 -28.71 5.66 -27.10
C PHE A 101 -28.46 4.54 -26.07
N ILE A 102 -28.51 3.27 -26.50
CA ILE A 102 -28.26 2.13 -25.61
C ILE A 102 -26.87 2.21 -24.98
N LYS A 103 -25.84 2.55 -25.75
CA LYS A 103 -24.48 2.76 -25.21
C LYS A 103 -24.45 3.84 -24.14
N ALA A 104 -25.10 4.98 -24.37
CA ALA A 104 -25.10 6.10 -23.44
C ALA A 104 -25.81 5.74 -22.13
N VAL A 105 -26.98 5.11 -22.21
CA VAL A 105 -27.74 4.64 -21.04
C VAL A 105 -26.95 3.60 -20.26
N LEU A 106 -26.37 2.61 -20.96
CA LEU A 106 -25.54 1.59 -20.34
C LEU A 106 -24.33 2.22 -19.65
N TRP A 107 -23.67 3.19 -20.27
CA TRP A 107 -22.52 3.87 -19.69
C TRP A 107 -22.88 4.63 -18.41
N LEU A 108 -23.98 5.37 -18.41
CA LEU A 108 -24.49 6.06 -17.22
C LEU A 108 -24.82 5.08 -16.09
N PHE A 109 -25.46 3.96 -16.43
CA PHE A 109 -25.78 2.91 -15.47
C PHE A 109 -24.54 2.29 -14.85
N LEU A 110 -23.50 2.00 -15.64
CA LEU A 110 -22.24 1.46 -15.16
C LEU A 110 -21.48 2.45 -14.27
N MET A 111 -21.48 3.74 -14.62
CA MET A 111 -20.91 4.79 -13.78
C MET A 111 -21.65 4.90 -12.45
N TYR A 112 -22.98 4.79 -12.46
CA TYR A 112 -23.78 4.78 -11.24
C TYR A 112 -23.45 3.58 -10.34
N ILE A 113 -23.35 2.37 -10.90
CA ILE A 113 -22.94 1.18 -10.13
C ILE A 113 -21.55 1.39 -9.53
N SER A 114 -20.63 1.94 -10.32
CA SER A 114 -19.26 2.19 -9.87
C SER A 114 -19.24 3.18 -8.71
N TYR A 115 -20.06 4.23 -8.79
CA TYR A 115 -20.23 5.22 -7.74
C TYR A 115 -20.86 4.64 -6.47
N ALA A 116 -22.01 3.98 -6.58
CA ALA A 116 -22.80 3.57 -5.43
C ALA A 116 -22.21 2.35 -4.70
N TYR A 117 -21.53 1.46 -5.42
CA TYR A 117 -21.11 0.17 -4.87
C TYR A 117 -19.60 -0.06 -4.96
N LEU A 118 -19.01 0.01 -6.16
CA LEU A 118 -17.63 -0.43 -6.34
C LEU A 118 -16.60 0.47 -5.66
N VAL A 119 -16.75 1.79 -5.80
CA VAL A 119 -15.81 2.75 -5.20
C VAL A 119 -15.89 2.72 -3.67
N PRO A 120 -17.08 2.79 -3.03
CA PRO A 120 -17.19 2.63 -1.58
C PRO A 120 -16.62 1.30 -1.09
N TRP A 121 -16.91 0.20 -1.79
CA TRP A 121 -16.36 -1.11 -1.45
C TRP A 121 -14.84 -1.14 -1.53
N LEU A 122 -14.25 -0.59 -2.60
CA LEU A 122 -12.80 -0.50 -2.76
C LEU A 122 -12.14 0.28 -1.63
N PHE A 123 -12.66 1.46 -1.30
CA PHE A 123 -12.12 2.28 -0.21
C PHE A 123 -12.27 1.62 1.15
N ASN A 124 -13.37 0.89 1.38
CA ASN A 124 -13.55 0.11 2.60
C ASN A 124 -12.51 -1.01 2.72
N VAL A 125 -12.26 -1.75 1.64
CA VAL A 125 -11.23 -2.80 1.60
C VAL A 125 -9.84 -2.20 1.84
N LEU A 126 -9.49 -1.11 1.16
CA LEU A 126 -8.19 -0.46 1.31
C LEU A 126 -7.97 0.08 2.73
N ASN A 127 -8.97 0.74 3.32
CA ASN A 127 -8.90 1.22 4.70
C ASN A 127 -8.79 0.06 5.70
N THR A 128 -9.55 -1.02 5.49
CA THR A 128 -9.47 -2.23 6.33
C THR A 128 -8.07 -2.84 6.24
N SER A 129 -7.49 -2.96 5.05
CA SER A 129 -6.13 -3.47 4.87
C SER A 129 -5.09 -2.57 5.53
N MET A 130 -5.20 -1.25 5.38
CA MET A 130 -4.31 -0.30 6.04
C MET A 130 -4.42 -0.36 7.56
N SER A 131 -5.65 -0.48 8.09
CA SER A 131 -5.91 -0.68 9.51
C SER A 131 -5.24 -1.94 10.04
N ILE A 132 -5.37 -3.07 9.33
CA ILE A 132 -4.68 -4.32 9.71
C ILE A 132 -3.16 -4.14 9.71
N LEU A 133 -2.59 -3.57 8.65
CA LEU A 133 -1.14 -3.36 8.55
C LEU A 133 -0.61 -2.43 9.65
N PHE A 134 -1.34 -1.35 9.95
CA PHE A 134 -1.02 -0.41 11.02
C PHE A 134 -1.04 -1.09 12.40
N ASN A 135 -2.07 -1.88 12.69
CA ASN A 135 -2.17 -2.62 13.94
C ASN A 135 -1.07 -3.69 14.06
N ILE A 136 -0.72 -4.37 12.97
CA ILE A 136 0.42 -5.31 12.97
C ILE A 136 1.72 -4.56 13.28
N ALA A 137 1.95 -3.41 12.64
CA ALA A 137 3.14 -2.59 12.91
C ALA A 137 3.19 -2.12 14.37
N ASN A 138 2.07 -1.64 14.91
CA ASN A 138 1.97 -1.24 16.32
C ASN A 138 2.15 -2.41 17.28
N LEU A 139 1.62 -3.59 16.96
CA LEU A 139 1.80 -4.80 17.77
C LEU A 139 3.29 -5.20 17.81
N VAL A 140 3.98 -5.13 16.67
CA VAL A 140 5.43 -5.37 16.59
C VAL A 140 6.19 -4.35 17.45
N ILE A 141 5.86 -3.07 17.34
CA ILE A 141 6.46 -1.99 18.15
C ILE A 141 6.15 -2.14 19.64
N TYR A 142 4.99 -2.70 20.00
CA TYR A 142 4.61 -2.99 21.39
C TYR A 142 5.31 -4.22 21.97
N ALA A 143 5.54 -5.27 21.16
CA ALA A 143 6.17 -6.51 21.60
C ALA A 143 7.71 -6.45 21.65
N LEU A 144 8.32 -5.61 20.81
CA LEU A 144 9.78 -5.46 20.72
C LEU A 144 10.50 -4.81 21.91
N PRO A 145 9.94 -3.87 22.69
CA PRO A 145 10.69 -3.20 23.73
C PRO A 145 11.17 -4.12 24.86
N PRO A 146 10.38 -5.08 25.38
CA PRO A 146 10.89 -6.09 26.31
C PRO A 146 12.04 -6.92 25.72
N ILE A 147 11.94 -7.27 24.42
CA ILE A 147 12.95 -8.07 23.70
C ILE A 147 14.25 -7.28 23.51
N GLY A 148 14.15 -6.01 23.11
CA GLY A 148 15.27 -5.10 22.94
C GLY A 148 15.99 -4.80 24.26
N ILE A 149 15.23 -4.55 25.33
CA ILE A 149 15.77 -4.36 26.68
C ILE A 149 16.46 -5.64 27.17
N ALA A 150 15.86 -6.82 26.98
CA ALA A 150 16.44 -8.11 27.39
C ALA A 150 17.76 -8.42 26.66
N LEU A 151 17.83 -8.13 25.35
CA LEU A 151 19.05 -8.29 24.56
C LEU A 151 20.17 -7.37 25.04
N ILE A 152 19.86 -6.11 25.38
CA ILE A 152 20.85 -5.16 25.89
C ILE A 152 21.33 -5.57 27.26
N LEU A 153 20.43 -5.95 28.18
CA LEU A 153 20.82 -6.46 29.49
C LEU A 153 21.71 -7.69 29.35
N SER A 154 21.42 -8.56 28.39
CA SER A 154 22.23 -9.75 28.09
C SER A 154 23.61 -9.39 27.53
N ILE A 155 23.71 -8.40 26.63
CA ILE A 155 25.00 -7.92 26.09
C ILE A 155 25.83 -7.24 27.19
N VAL A 156 25.22 -6.37 28.00
CA VAL A 156 25.87 -5.70 29.14
C VAL A 156 26.36 -6.75 30.14
N TYR A 157 25.54 -7.75 30.46
CA TYR A 157 25.92 -8.86 31.32
C TYR A 157 27.12 -9.63 30.75
N LEU A 158 27.11 -9.97 29.46
CA LEU A 158 28.22 -10.68 28.81
C LEU A 158 29.52 -9.86 28.81
N LEU A 159 29.44 -8.56 28.51
CA LEU A 159 30.59 -7.65 28.52
C LEU A 159 31.16 -7.47 29.94
N CYS A 160 30.31 -7.31 30.94
CA CYS A 160 30.72 -7.27 32.35
C CYS A 160 31.33 -8.61 32.77
N ARG A 161 30.67 -9.74 32.50
CA ARG A 161 31.17 -11.08 32.83
C ARG A 161 32.56 -11.32 32.23
N GLN A 162 32.78 -10.98 30.96
CA GLN A 162 34.09 -11.12 30.32
C GLN A 162 35.18 -10.25 30.98
N LYS A 163 34.82 -9.06 31.48
CA LYS A 163 35.75 -8.16 32.18
C LYS A 163 36.08 -8.64 33.61
N TYR A 164 35.12 -9.27 34.30
CA TYR A 164 35.29 -9.74 35.68
C TYR A 164 35.85 -11.18 35.80
N PHE A 165 35.63 -12.04 34.81
CA PHE A 165 36.15 -13.43 34.78
C PHE A 165 37.44 -13.62 33.95
N LYS A 166 38.01 -12.56 33.36
CA LYS A 166 39.38 -12.55 32.84
C LYS A 166 40.40 -12.18 33.93
N LYS A 167 40.30 -12.85 35.09
CA LYS A 167 41.31 -12.81 36.14
C LYS A 167 41.78 -14.22 36.44
#